data_AF-A0A6B0YY33-F1
#
_entry.id   AF-A0A6B0YY33-F1
#
_cell.length_a   1.000
_cell.length_b   1.000
_cell.length_c   1.000
_cell.angle_alpha   90.00
_cell.angle_beta   90.00
_cell.angle_gamma   90.00
#
_symmetry.space_group_name_H-M   'P 1'
#
loop_
_entity.id
_entity.type
_entity.pdbx_description
1 polymer ?
#
loop_
_entity_poly.entity_id
_entity_poly.type
_entity_poly.pdbx_seq_one_letter_code
_entity_poly.pdbx_strand_id
1 'polypeptide(L)'
;MAQKIAEKAAPALRSDNTPPVFDSSPTPAERFFFDNNGYLVLEDFLEADHVNALLQTLCRVMKHRRSLQEKEFPHTGITTLMGEESTRIFYILDDDPLFLEMLDWPAIWPYVTGLLNALPHHHASDAIIEHGSDLIGRGMRWHIDGIDDGFRNLGPQIPLLQLKIGYYLSDMTQPGQGNLCVVPGSHKAASAPTREDLQQWGTSAGVTEICAPAGTAILFHNALWHSAGPFSSGQGRRAMLYYAYEHPWMIASQEHWGYSSDFYNSLSPERRKLFHGFLFDPPEQRWG
;
A
#
# COMPACT_ATOMS: atom_id res chain seq x y z
N MET A 1 48.89 4.41 41.40
CA MET A 1 48.00 4.80 40.29
C MET A 1 47.47 3.53 39.65
N ALA A 2 46.23 3.14 39.96
CA ALA A 2 45.56 2.00 39.35
C ALA A 2 44.12 2.44 39.05
N GLN A 3 43.80 2.52 37.77
CA GLN A 3 42.55 3.05 37.23
C GLN A 3 41.54 1.89 37.16
N LYS A 4 40.49 1.93 37.99
CA LYS A 4 39.37 0.98 37.93
C LYS A 4 38.51 1.32 36.70
N ILE A 5 38.43 0.38 35.77
CA ILE A 5 37.50 0.41 34.63
C ILE A 5 36.12 0.04 35.19
N ALA A 6 35.14 0.92 34.98
CA ALA A 6 33.74 0.65 35.29
C ALA A 6 33.10 -0.07 34.10
N GLU A 7 32.69 -1.33 34.30
CA GLU A 7 31.87 -2.07 33.35
C GLU A 7 30.47 -1.44 33.28
N LYS A 8 30.09 -1.00 32.07
CA LYS A 8 28.74 -0.53 31.75
C LYS A 8 27.84 -1.76 31.61
N ALA A 9 26.91 -1.94 32.55
CA ALA A 9 25.87 -2.95 32.43
C ALA A 9 25.00 -2.69 31.19
N ALA A 10 24.81 -3.72 30.37
CA ALA A 10 23.89 -3.70 29.22
C ALA A 10 22.44 -3.53 29.71
N PRO A 11 21.58 -2.80 28.96
CA PRO A 11 20.18 -2.64 29.35
C PRO A 11 19.47 -3.99 29.22
N ALA A 12 18.84 -4.44 30.32
CA ALA A 12 18.01 -5.63 30.34
C ALA A 12 16.80 -5.43 29.42
N LEU A 13 16.70 -6.28 28.39
CA LEU A 13 15.47 -6.51 27.63
C LEU A 13 14.37 -6.90 28.63
N ARG A 14 13.38 -6.03 28.84
CA ARG A 14 12.19 -6.38 29.61
C ARG A 14 11.41 -7.42 28.81
N SER A 15 11.43 -8.66 29.29
CA SER A 15 10.56 -9.73 28.86
C SER A 15 9.18 -9.55 29.50
N ASP A 16 8.37 -8.65 28.95
CA ASP A 16 6.93 -8.68 29.21
C ASP A 16 6.28 -9.52 28.12
N ASN A 17 6.27 -10.84 28.34
CA ASN A 17 5.63 -11.84 27.47
C ASN A 17 4.10 -11.86 27.68
N THR A 18 3.47 -10.69 27.71
CA THR A 18 2.02 -10.61 27.58
C THR A 18 1.73 -10.41 26.10
N PRO A 19 1.17 -11.40 25.38
CA PRO A 19 0.76 -11.17 24.00
C PRO A 19 -0.18 -9.96 23.98
N PRO A 20 -0.02 -9.00 23.06
CA PRO A 20 -0.99 -7.94 22.91
C PRO A 20 -2.35 -8.60 22.72
N VAL A 21 -3.31 -8.23 23.58
CA VAL A 21 -4.71 -8.58 23.37
C VAL A 21 -5.11 -7.83 22.11
N PHE A 22 -5.05 -8.50 20.96
CA PHE A 22 -5.66 -7.98 19.75
C PHE A 22 -7.16 -8.00 20.00
N ASP A 23 -7.72 -6.89 20.51
CA ASP A 23 -9.11 -6.56 20.24
C ASP A 23 -9.29 -6.78 18.73
N SER A 24 -10.32 -7.53 18.34
CA SER A 24 -10.49 -7.96 16.96
C SER A 24 -10.47 -6.75 16.02
N SER A 25 -9.36 -6.56 15.29
CA SER A 25 -9.23 -5.51 14.29
C SER A 25 -9.79 -6.02 12.95
N PRO A 26 -10.53 -5.20 12.20
CA PRO A 26 -11.02 -3.88 12.61
C PRO A 26 -12.05 -3.98 13.74
N THR A 27 -12.04 -3.02 14.66
CA THR A 27 -13.08 -2.87 15.68
C THR A 27 -14.45 -2.72 15.01
N PRO A 28 -15.57 -2.99 15.72
CA PRO A 28 -16.90 -2.81 15.15
C PRO A 28 -17.16 -1.40 14.58
N ALA A 29 -16.60 -0.36 15.21
CA ALA A 29 -16.73 1.02 14.75
C ALA A 29 -15.93 1.28 13.46
N GLU A 30 -14.69 0.80 13.38
CA GLU A 30 -13.85 0.89 12.17
C GLU A 30 -14.47 0.11 11.02
N ARG A 31 -14.98 -1.09 11.29
CA ARG A 31 -15.71 -1.89 10.29
C ARG A 31 -16.93 -1.15 9.78
N PHE A 32 -17.75 -0.60 10.68
CA PHE A 32 -18.91 0.18 10.30
C PHE A 32 -18.53 1.42 9.47
N PHE A 33 -17.43 2.09 9.82
CA PHE A 33 -16.92 3.23 9.04
C PHE A 33 -16.48 2.79 7.64
N PHE A 34 -15.69 1.72 7.52
CA PHE A 34 -15.23 1.19 6.24
C PHE A 34 -16.41 0.76 5.37
N ASP A 35 -17.37 0.02 5.92
CA ASP A 35 -18.54 -0.44 5.18
C ASP A 35 -19.36 0.75 4.64
N ASN A 36 -19.40 1.89 5.35
CA ASN A 36 -20.12 3.08 4.93
C ASN A 36 -19.36 3.97 3.95
N ASN A 37 -18.05 4.14 4.15
CA ASN A 37 -17.25 5.13 3.44
C ASN A 37 -16.32 4.52 2.38
N GLY A 38 -16.05 3.22 2.44
CA GLY A 38 -15.19 2.48 1.51
C GLY A 38 -13.69 2.65 1.79
N TYR A 39 -13.32 3.32 2.87
CA TYR A 39 -11.94 3.46 3.33
C TYR A 39 -11.86 3.49 4.85
N LEU A 40 -10.66 3.29 5.38
CA LEU A 40 -10.31 3.39 6.80
C LEU A 40 -8.93 4.04 6.92
N VAL A 41 -8.80 5.01 7.83
CA VAL A 41 -7.53 5.69 8.12
C VAL A 41 -7.08 5.26 9.50
N LEU A 42 -5.87 4.71 9.58
CA LEU A 42 -5.19 4.34 10.81
C LEU A 42 -3.99 5.28 10.97
N GLU A 43 -4.22 6.38 11.69
CA GLU A 43 -3.13 7.28 12.10
C GLU A 43 -2.27 6.61 13.19
N ASP A 44 -1.01 7.05 13.30
CA ASP A 44 -0.04 6.49 14.26
C ASP A 44 0.13 4.96 14.16
N PHE A 45 -0.01 4.40 12.95
CA PHE A 45 0.02 2.95 12.74
C PHE A 45 1.44 2.38 12.69
N LEU A 46 2.38 3.09 12.05
CA LEU A 46 3.80 2.76 12.04
C LEU A 46 4.57 3.71 12.94
N GLU A 47 5.42 3.14 13.78
CA GLU A 47 6.36 3.89 14.61
C GLU A 47 7.34 4.71 13.76
N ALA A 48 7.78 5.85 14.28
CA ALA A 48 8.66 6.77 13.56
C ALA A 48 9.97 6.12 13.07
N ASP A 49 10.55 5.21 13.87
CA ASP A 49 11.77 4.49 13.48
C ASP A 49 11.52 3.53 12.31
N HIS A 50 10.35 2.88 12.27
CA HIS A 50 9.97 2.00 11.17
C HIS A 50 9.74 2.81 9.89
N VAL A 51 9.04 3.95 9.99
CA VAL A 51 8.85 4.89 8.88
C VAL A 51 10.20 5.36 8.32
N ASN A 52 11.13 5.75 9.19
CA ASN A 52 12.46 6.20 8.79
C ASN A 52 13.24 5.10 8.06
N ALA A 53 13.20 3.86 8.56
CA ALA A 53 13.86 2.72 7.91
C ALA A 53 13.27 2.45 6.52
N LEU A 54 11.94 2.40 6.40
CA LEU A 54 11.25 2.21 5.12
C LEU A 54 11.56 3.33 4.13
N LEU A 55 11.55 4.60 4.58
CA LEU A 55 11.84 5.75 3.73
C LEU A 55 13.28 5.72 3.20
N GLN A 56 14.26 5.38 4.03
CA GLN A 56 15.66 5.26 3.60
C GLN A 56 15.84 4.15 2.58
N THR A 57 15.21 2.99 2.81
CA THR A 57 15.20 1.87 1.87
C THR A 57 14.52 2.25 0.57
N LEU A 58 13.38 2.92 0.62
CA LEU A 58 12.68 3.43 -0.57
C LEU A 58 13.55 4.40 -1.37
N CYS A 59 14.23 5.34 -0.73
CA CYS A 59 15.16 6.23 -1.43
C CYS A 59 16.31 5.47 -2.11
N ARG A 60 16.85 4.43 -1.47
CA ARG A 60 17.91 3.58 -2.06
C ARG A 60 17.39 2.76 -3.24
N VAL A 61 16.26 2.08 -3.08
CA VAL A 61 15.64 1.26 -4.13
C VAL A 61 15.27 2.14 -5.33
N MET A 62 14.66 3.30 -5.12
CA MET A 62 14.33 4.23 -6.20
C MET A 62 15.55 4.63 -7.02
N LYS A 63 16.67 4.98 -6.37
CA LYS A 63 17.94 5.27 -7.07
C LYS A 63 18.44 4.07 -7.87
N HIS A 64 18.37 2.87 -7.29
CA HIS A 64 18.79 1.65 -7.95
C HIS A 64 17.95 1.35 -9.19
N ARG A 65 16.61 1.35 -9.05
CA ARG A 65 15.64 1.10 -10.12
C ARG A 65 15.74 2.10 -11.25
N ARG A 66 15.95 3.37 -10.94
CA ARG A 66 16.24 4.41 -11.95
C ARG A 66 17.53 4.11 -12.71
N SER A 67 18.60 3.70 -12.02
CA SER A 67 19.87 3.36 -12.68
C SER A 67 19.76 2.13 -13.58
N LEU A 68 18.99 1.11 -13.17
CA LEU A 68 18.73 -0.05 -14.02
C LEU A 68 17.96 0.34 -15.27
N GLN A 69 16.91 1.16 -15.13
CA GLN A 69 16.14 1.64 -16.27
C GLN A 69 16.97 2.50 -17.23
N GLU A 70 17.78 3.44 -16.71
CA GLU A 70 18.66 4.28 -17.54
C GLU A 70 19.66 3.45 -18.36
N LYS A 71 20.14 2.33 -17.80
CA LYS A 71 21.10 1.45 -18.45
C LYS A 71 20.44 0.29 -19.21
N GLU A 72 19.11 0.26 -19.29
CA GLU A 72 18.32 -0.84 -19.89
C GLU A 72 18.68 -2.24 -19.33
N PHE A 73 19.09 -2.30 -18.06
CA PHE A 73 19.34 -3.58 -17.40
C PHE A 73 18.01 -4.24 -17.03
N PRO A 74 17.83 -5.55 -17.31
CA PRO A 74 16.65 -6.29 -16.88
C PRO A 74 16.44 -6.22 -15.37
N HIS A 75 15.19 -6.03 -14.95
CA HIS A 75 14.77 -6.04 -13.55
C HIS A 75 13.32 -6.50 -13.42
N THR A 76 12.93 -6.99 -12.24
CA THR A 76 11.54 -7.37 -11.93
C THR A 76 10.60 -6.18 -12.06
N GLY A 77 9.42 -6.33 -12.65
CA GLY A 77 8.40 -5.28 -12.68
C GLY A 77 8.75 -4.01 -13.46
N ILE A 78 8.01 -2.94 -13.20
CA ILE A 78 7.98 -1.74 -14.03
C ILE A 78 8.51 -0.54 -13.24
N THR A 79 9.32 0.29 -13.88
CA THR A 79 9.75 1.59 -13.37
C THR A 79 9.13 2.68 -14.24
N THR A 80 8.45 3.66 -13.64
CA THR A 80 7.86 4.80 -14.34
C THR A 80 8.46 6.10 -13.81
N LEU A 81 9.16 6.82 -14.69
CA LEU A 81 9.71 8.14 -14.39
C LEU A 81 8.67 9.20 -14.71
N MET A 82 8.45 10.15 -13.79
CA MET A 82 7.42 11.19 -13.92
C MET A 82 8.04 12.57 -13.75
N GLY A 83 9.03 12.89 -14.59
CA GLY A 83 9.86 14.10 -14.44
C GLY A 83 11.27 13.75 -13.99
N GLU A 84 11.95 14.71 -13.38
CA GLU A 84 13.35 14.56 -13.00
C GLU A 84 13.51 13.71 -11.75
N GLU A 85 12.69 13.89 -10.73
CA GLU A 85 12.85 13.22 -9.43
C GLU A 85 11.78 12.14 -9.19
N SER A 86 10.55 12.41 -9.63
CA SER A 86 9.38 11.59 -9.33
C SER A 86 9.44 10.23 -10.03
N THR A 87 9.18 9.19 -9.25
CA THR A 87 9.33 7.79 -9.66
C THR A 87 8.25 6.93 -9.00
N ARG A 88 7.63 6.07 -9.81
CA ARG A 88 6.81 4.95 -9.35
C ARG A 88 7.44 3.64 -9.79
N ILE A 89 7.51 2.66 -8.90
CA ILE A 89 7.99 1.31 -9.21
C ILE A 89 6.93 0.29 -8.79
N PHE A 90 6.80 -0.77 -9.58
CA PHE A 90 5.90 -1.89 -9.33
C PHE A 90 6.71 -3.16 -9.11
N TYR A 91 6.10 -4.09 -8.36
CA TYR A 91 6.63 -5.41 -8.04
C TYR A 91 7.87 -5.28 -7.14
N ILE A 92 7.64 -4.75 -5.94
CA ILE A 92 8.70 -4.31 -5.03
C ILE A 92 9.16 -5.38 -4.03
N LEU A 93 8.54 -6.56 -4.04
CA LEU A 93 8.76 -7.55 -2.98
C LEU A 93 10.17 -8.17 -2.99
N ASP A 94 10.85 -8.18 -4.14
CA ASP A 94 12.23 -8.68 -4.29
C ASP A 94 13.30 -7.58 -4.27
N ASP A 95 12.90 -6.30 -4.19
CA ASP A 95 13.83 -5.17 -4.11
C ASP A 95 14.51 -5.07 -2.73
N ASP A 96 13.78 -5.40 -1.64
CA ASP A 96 14.33 -5.36 -0.28
C ASP A 96 13.52 -6.21 0.72
N PRO A 97 14.17 -6.89 1.70
CA PRO A 97 13.46 -7.64 2.74
C PRO A 97 12.46 -6.82 3.56
N LEU A 98 12.69 -5.51 3.77
CA LEU A 98 11.73 -4.65 4.46
C LEU A 98 10.43 -4.46 3.68
N PHE A 99 10.49 -4.47 2.35
CA PHE A 99 9.28 -4.43 1.52
C PHE A 99 8.54 -5.75 1.52
N LEU A 100 9.26 -6.87 1.55
CA LEU A 100 8.65 -8.19 1.71
C LEU A 100 8.00 -8.35 3.09
N GLU A 101 8.60 -7.80 4.15
CA GLU A 101 8.04 -7.84 5.51
C GLU A 101 6.68 -7.14 5.62
N MET A 102 6.49 -6.06 4.87
CA MET A 102 5.22 -5.32 4.87
C MET A 102 4.06 -6.08 4.20
N LEU A 103 4.33 -7.15 3.45
CA LEU A 103 3.32 -8.01 2.83
C LEU A 103 2.45 -8.75 3.86
N ASP A 104 3.00 -9.07 5.02
CA ASP A 104 2.32 -9.78 6.10
C ASP A 104 2.61 -9.15 7.46
N TRP A 105 2.77 -7.82 7.48
CA TRP A 105 3.06 -7.07 8.70
C TRP A 105 2.05 -7.41 9.81
N PRO A 106 2.50 -7.88 10.99
CA PRO A 106 1.59 -8.44 11.99
C PRO A 106 0.47 -7.50 12.43
N ALA A 107 0.73 -6.18 12.47
CA ALA A 107 -0.29 -5.21 12.89
C ALA A 107 -1.38 -4.99 11.83
N ILE A 108 -1.09 -5.16 10.52
CA ILE A 108 -2.09 -4.94 9.46
C ILE A 108 -2.89 -6.20 9.18
N TRP A 109 -2.31 -7.37 9.45
CA TRP A 109 -2.88 -8.66 9.06
C TRP A 109 -4.31 -8.90 9.58
N PRO A 110 -4.66 -8.54 10.84
CA PRO A 110 -6.04 -8.60 11.32
C PRO A 110 -7.00 -7.76 10.47
N TYR A 111 -6.59 -6.57 10.01
CA TYR A 111 -7.42 -5.73 9.14
C TYR A 111 -7.63 -6.36 7.77
N VAL A 112 -6.59 -6.92 7.15
CA VAL A 112 -6.70 -7.59 5.86
C VAL A 112 -7.66 -8.77 5.95
N THR A 113 -7.48 -9.61 6.95
CA THR A 113 -8.29 -10.82 7.11
C THR A 113 -9.72 -10.53 7.56
N GLY A 114 -9.91 -9.52 8.41
CA GLY A 114 -11.21 -9.10 8.92
C GLY A 114 -12.06 -8.31 7.92
N LEU A 115 -11.43 -7.57 7.00
CA LEU A 115 -12.14 -6.81 5.95
C LEU A 115 -12.36 -7.61 4.68
N LEU A 116 -11.33 -8.30 4.17
CA LEU A 116 -11.36 -8.92 2.84
C LEU A 116 -11.68 -10.42 2.89
N ASN A 117 -10.78 -11.22 3.45
CA ASN A 117 -10.89 -12.67 3.43
C ASN A 117 -9.98 -13.30 4.47
N ALA A 118 -10.41 -14.39 5.13
CA ALA A 118 -9.57 -15.11 6.10
C ALA A 118 -8.27 -15.68 5.51
N LEU A 119 -8.24 -15.93 4.20
CA LEU A 119 -7.08 -16.43 3.45
C LEU A 119 -6.84 -15.53 2.23
N PRO A 120 -6.46 -14.26 2.44
CA PRO A 120 -6.27 -13.31 1.35
C PRO A 120 -4.99 -13.64 0.60
N HIS A 121 -4.96 -13.34 -0.70
CA HIS A 121 -3.76 -13.48 -1.52
C HIS A 121 -3.22 -12.11 -1.89
N HIS A 122 -1.92 -12.05 -2.17
CA HIS A 122 -1.27 -10.87 -2.72
C HIS A 122 -1.90 -10.52 -4.07
N HIS A 123 -2.16 -9.25 -4.33
CA HIS A 123 -2.61 -8.78 -5.64
C HIS A 123 -1.51 -7.95 -6.30
N ALA A 124 -1.07 -6.88 -5.64
CA ALA A 124 -0.07 -5.99 -6.21
C ALA A 124 0.73 -5.25 -5.13
N SER A 125 1.95 -4.86 -5.47
CA SER A 125 2.79 -3.97 -4.67
C SER A 125 3.43 -2.89 -5.53
N ASP A 126 3.41 -1.66 -5.03
CA ASP A 126 4.07 -0.54 -5.68
C ASP A 126 4.60 0.49 -4.68
N ALA A 127 5.62 1.22 -5.08
CA ALA A 127 6.21 2.27 -4.28
C ALA A 127 6.31 3.56 -5.09
N ILE A 128 6.13 4.69 -4.40
CA ILE A 128 6.07 6.01 -5.02
C ILE A 128 6.96 6.97 -4.24
N ILE A 129 7.81 7.70 -4.95
CA ILE A 129 8.33 9.01 -4.51
C ILE A 129 7.92 10.02 -5.56
N GLU A 130 7.18 11.04 -5.16
CA GLU A 130 6.74 12.11 -6.04
C GLU A 130 7.08 13.47 -5.46
N HIS A 131 7.47 14.38 -6.35
CA HIS A 131 7.88 15.74 -6.04
C HIS A 131 6.95 16.72 -6.75
N GLY A 132 6.53 17.76 -6.04
CA GLY A 132 5.68 18.80 -6.57
C GLY A 132 6.34 19.59 -7.70
N SER A 133 7.68 19.68 -7.72
CA SER A 133 8.45 20.30 -8.81
C SER A 133 8.17 19.66 -10.17
N ASP A 134 8.01 18.34 -10.21
CA ASP A 134 7.70 17.59 -11.42
C ASP A 134 6.19 17.56 -11.74
N LEU A 135 5.35 17.63 -10.71
CA LEU A 135 3.92 17.26 -10.80
C LEU A 135 2.97 18.41 -10.49
N ILE A 136 3.47 19.64 -10.39
CA ILE A 136 2.64 20.83 -10.28
C ILE A 136 1.70 20.91 -11.50
N GLY A 137 0.41 21.12 -11.25
CA GLY A 137 -0.61 21.12 -12.30
C GLY A 137 -1.00 19.73 -12.85
N ARG A 138 -0.47 18.62 -12.30
CA ARG A 138 -0.99 17.28 -12.60
C ARG A 138 -2.48 17.22 -12.25
N GLY A 139 -3.32 17.00 -13.26
CA GLY A 139 -4.75 16.80 -13.08
C GLY A 139 -5.08 15.53 -12.28
N MET A 140 -6.22 15.55 -11.61
CA MET A 140 -6.74 14.39 -10.90
C MET A 140 -7.21 13.32 -11.90
N ARG A 141 -6.70 12.10 -11.76
CA ARG A 141 -7.05 10.94 -12.58
C ARG A 141 -7.97 10.04 -11.76
N TRP A 142 -9.23 10.42 -11.73
CA TRP A 142 -10.27 9.68 -11.02
C TRP A 142 -10.52 8.31 -11.64
N HIS A 143 -10.49 7.29 -10.81
CA HIS A 143 -10.76 5.91 -11.18
C HIS A 143 -11.24 5.10 -9.98
N ILE A 144 -11.64 3.87 -10.27
CA ILE A 144 -11.75 2.78 -9.29
C ILE A 144 -10.70 1.72 -9.69
N ASP A 145 -10.25 0.91 -8.74
CA ASP A 145 -9.27 -0.15 -9.00
C ASP A 145 -9.96 -1.42 -9.53
N GLY A 146 -9.28 -2.09 -10.47
CA GLY A 146 -9.70 -3.37 -11.05
C GLY A 146 -9.55 -3.42 -12.58
N ILE A 147 -9.75 -4.62 -13.14
CA ILE A 147 -9.79 -4.82 -14.60
C ILE A 147 -11.15 -4.39 -15.17
N ASP A 148 -11.25 -4.26 -16.50
CA ASP A 148 -12.52 -4.01 -17.19
C ASP A 148 -13.32 -2.83 -16.61
N ASP A 149 -12.66 -1.68 -16.43
CA ASP A 149 -13.24 -0.48 -15.81
C ASP A 149 -13.66 -0.71 -14.34
N GLY A 150 -12.83 -1.45 -13.60
CA GLY A 150 -12.95 -1.69 -12.17
C GLY A 150 -14.02 -2.69 -11.77
N PHE A 151 -14.24 -3.73 -12.56
CA PHE A 151 -15.25 -4.79 -12.34
C PHE A 151 -16.72 -4.32 -12.40
N ARG A 152 -17.00 -3.19 -13.07
CA ARG A 152 -18.38 -2.67 -13.22
C ARG A 152 -19.31 -3.62 -13.95
N ASN A 153 -18.76 -4.54 -14.75
CA ASN A 153 -19.50 -5.60 -15.42
C ASN A 153 -20.18 -6.58 -14.43
N LEU A 154 -19.76 -6.63 -13.16
CA LEU A 154 -20.42 -7.42 -12.11
C LEU A 154 -21.70 -6.77 -11.56
N GLY A 155 -21.89 -5.47 -11.82
CA GLY A 155 -23.06 -4.71 -11.41
C GLY A 155 -22.76 -3.46 -10.58
N PRO A 156 -23.80 -2.72 -10.19
CA PRO A 156 -23.69 -1.40 -9.54
C PRO A 156 -23.12 -1.42 -8.12
N GLN A 157 -23.11 -2.58 -7.45
CA GLN A 157 -22.57 -2.75 -6.09
C GLN A 157 -21.45 -3.77 -6.18
N ILE A 158 -20.30 -3.30 -6.64
CA ILE A 158 -19.13 -4.14 -6.85
C ILE A 158 -18.68 -4.66 -5.47
N PRO A 159 -18.60 -6.00 -5.27
CA PRO A 159 -18.11 -6.55 -4.02
C PRO A 159 -16.69 -6.05 -3.70
N LEU A 160 -16.28 -6.15 -2.44
CA LEU A 160 -14.89 -5.93 -2.06
C LEU A 160 -14.03 -7.06 -2.63
N LEU A 161 -13.56 -6.89 -3.87
CA LEU A 161 -12.74 -7.87 -4.56
C LEU A 161 -11.26 -7.67 -4.26
N GLN A 162 -10.86 -6.42 -4.05
CA GLN A 162 -9.49 -6.08 -3.71
C GLN A 162 -9.49 -5.05 -2.59
N LEU A 163 -8.60 -5.25 -1.63
CA LEU A 163 -8.34 -4.32 -0.55
C LEU A 163 -6.95 -3.74 -0.75
N LYS A 164 -6.88 -2.41 -0.90
CA LYS A 164 -5.61 -1.71 -1.07
C LYS A 164 -5.23 -0.96 0.18
N ILE A 165 -3.95 -0.92 0.47
CA ILE A 165 -3.35 -0.31 1.64
C ILE A 165 -2.26 0.63 1.17
N GLY A 166 -2.33 1.89 1.56
CA GLY A 166 -1.26 2.87 1.37
C GLY A 166 -0.60 3.19 2.70
N TYR A 167 0.70 2.92 2.81
CA TYR A 167 1.53 3.33 3.94
C TYR A 167 2.20 4.66 3.62
N TYR A 168 1.98 5.66 4.46
CA TYR A 168 2.51 7.01 4.30
C TYR A 168 3.90 7.08 4.94
N LEU A 169 4.93 7.36 4.15
CA LEU A 169 6.32 7.47 4.60
C LEU A 169 6.83 8.93 4.66
N SER A 170 5.93 9.89 4.47
CA SER A 170 6.19 11.32 4.52
C SER A 170 4.95 12.02 5.06
N ASP A 171 5.13 13.18 5.69
CA ASP A 171 4.00 13.99 6.13
C ASP A 171 3.23 14.54 4.94
N MET A 172 1.94 14.23 4.91
CA MET A 172 1.00 14.72 3.92
C MET A 172 -0.22 15.31 4.64
N THR A 173 0.05 16.18 5.61
CA THR A 173 -0.93 16.69 6.59
C THR A 173 -1.71 17.90 6.10
N GLN A 174 -1.42 18.41 4.90
CA GLN A 174 -2.08 19.57 4.31
C GLN A 174 -2.64 19.26 2.91
N PRO A 175 -3.75 19.89 2.51
CA PRO A 175 -4.26 19.80 1.14
C PRO A 175 -3.21 20.21 0.10
N GLY A 176 -3.27 19.60 -1.09
CA GLY A 176 -2.37 19.94 -2.19
C GLY A 176 -0.95 19.37 -2.04
N GLN A 177 -0.76 18.32 -1.25
CA GLN A 177 0.50 17.58 -1.13
C GLN A 177 0.50 16.28 -1.96
N GLY A 178 -0.44 16.16 -2.91
CA GLY A 178 -0.64 14.92 -3.65
C GLY A 178 -1.33 13.83 -2.83
N ASN A 179 -2.14 14.18 -1.84
CA ASN A 179 -2.85 13.23 -0.96
C ASN A 179 -3.79 12.29 -1.70
N LEU A 180 -4.18 11.20 -1.06
CA LEU A 180 -5.29 10.39 -1.55
C LEU A 180 -6.59 11.21 -1.50
N CYS A 181 -7.23 11.39 -2.65
CA CYS A 181 -8.55 11.98 -2.75
C CYS A 181 -9.56 10.87 -2.98
N VAL A 182 -10.66 10.90 -2.26
CA VAL A 182 -11.73 9.89 -2.34
C VAL A 182 -13.10 10.53 -2.49
N VAL A 183 -14.04 9.75 -2.99
CA VAL A 183 -15.48 10.04 -2.89
C VAL A 183 -16.07 9.04 -1.88
N PRO A 184 -16.25 9.41 -0.61
CA PRO A 184 -16.74 8.49 0.42
C PRO A 184 -18.06 7.82 0.03
N GLY A 185 -18.16 6.51 0.21
CA GLY A 185 -19.36 5.72 -0.08
C GLY A 185 -19.60 5.40 -1.56
N SER A 186 -18.76 5.90 -2.46
CA SER A 186 -18.93 5.72 -3.91
C SER A 186 -18.72 4.28 -4.39
N HIS A 187 -18.14 3.39 -3.57
CA HIS A 187 -18.07 1.94 -3.84
C HIS A 187 -19.44 1.27 -3.90
N LYS A 188 -20.50 1.94 -3.41
CA LYS A 188 -21.90 1.49 -3.49
C LYS A 188 -22.67 2.12 -4.65
N ALA A 189 -22.05 3.04 -5.38
CA ALA A 189 -22.74 3.87 -6.36
C ALA A 189 -23.02 3.07 -7.64
N ALA A 190 -24.28 3.06 -8.06
CA ALA A 190 -24.70 2.44 -9.31
C ALA A 190 -24.26 3.20 -10.57
N SER A 191 -23.90 4.47 -10.40
CA SER A 191 -23.54 5.37 -11.48
C SER A 191 -22.16 5.98 -11.23
N ALA A 192 -21.41 6.17 -12.30
CA ALA A 192 -20.18 6.93 -12.25
C ALA A 192 -20.49 8.44 -12.11
N PRO A 193 -19.78 9.19 -11.26
CA PRO A 193 -19.82 10.64 -11.26
C PRO A 193 -19.26 11.19 -12.58
N THR A 194 -19.73 12.37 -12.99
CA THR A 194 -19.17 13.05 -14.16
C THR A 194 -17.78 13.60 -13.85
N ARG A 195 -17.01 13.95 -14.88
CA ARG A 195 -15.69 14.58 -14.67
C ARG A 195 -15.83 15.93 -13.98
N GLU A 196 -16.89 16.66 -14.29
CA GLU A 196 -17.21 17.97 -13.71
C GLU A 196 -17.51 17.85 -12.21
N ASP A 197 -18.28 16.84 -11.79
CA ASP A 197 -18.58 16.58 -10.38
C ASP A 197 -17.29 16.34 -9.57
N LEU A 198 -16.33 15.64 -10.18
CA LEU A 198 -15.08 15.20 -9.56
C LEU A 198 -13.96 16.26 -9.54
N GLN A 199 -14.10 17.37 -10.27
CA GLN A 199 -13.08 18.44 -10.33
C GLN A 199 -13.25 19.50 -9.23
N GLN A 200 -14.37 19.49 -8.52
CA GLN A 200 -14.73 20.54 -7.59
C GLN A 200 -14.85 19.98 -6.17
N TRP A 201 -14.04 20.52 -5.25
CA TRP A 201 -14.08 20.18 -3.84
C TRP A 201 -15.42 20.58 -3.21
N GLY A 202 -16.02 19.71 -2.40
CA GLY A 202 -17.26 20.02 -1.67
C GLY A 202 -18.53 20.11 -2.52
N THR A 203 -18.53 19.57 -3.75
CA THR A 203 -19.74 19.47 -4.60
C THR A 203 -20.62 18.28 -4.23
N SER A 204 -21.65 18.04 -5.06
CA SER A 204 -22.54 16.87 -5.01
C SER A 204 -21.80 15.53 -4.89
N ALA A 205 -20.60 15.41 -5.46
CA ALA A 205 -19.79 14.22 -5.29
C ALA A 205 -19.28 14.05 -3.86
N GLY A 206 -18.98 15.12 -3.12
CA GLY A 206 -18.43 15.00 -1.76
C GLY A 206 -16.96 14.59 -1.73
N VAL A 207 -16.17 15.03 -2.71
CA VAL A 207 -14.73 14.77 -2.80
C VAL A 207 -14.02 15.19 -1.50
N THR A 208 -13.23 14.27 -0.93
CA THR A 208 -12.47 14.46 0.32
C THR A 208 -10.99 14.18 0.07
N GLU A 209 -10.11 15.10 0.51
CA GLU A 209 -8.65 14.92 0.51
C GLU A 209 -8.24 14.37 1.87
N ILE A 210 -7.69 13.15 1.90
CA ILE A 210 -7.25 12.55 3.15
C ILE A 210 -5.84 13.04 3.46
N CYS A 211 -5.75 14.01 4.35
CA CYS A 211 -4.49 14.55 4.85
C CYS A 211 -4.06 13.78 6.10
N ALA A 212 -2.86 13.21 6.11
CA ALA A 212 -2.41 12.34 7.19
C ALA A 212 -0.88 12.44 7.42
N PRO A 213 -0.40 12.26 8.66
CA PRO A 213 1.03 12.26 8.96
C PRO A 213 1.74 11.02 8.44
N ALA A 214 3.07 11.08 8.37
CA ALA A 214 3.89 9.90 8.16
C ALA A 214 3.60 8.84 9.24
N GLY A 215 3.62 7.56 8.85
CA GLY A 215 3.25 6.45 9.71
C GLY A 215 1.76 6.05 9.63
N THR A 216 0.95 6.78 8.87
CA THR A 216 -0.44 6.40 8.60
C THR A 216 -0.54 5.20 7.67
N ALA A 217 -1.49 4.30 7.92
CA ALA A 217 -1.97 3.31 6.97
C ALA A 217 -3.41 3.65 6.54
N ILE A 218 -3.65 3.76 5.23
CA ILE A 218 -5.00 3.94 4.68
C ILE A 218 -5.40 2.69 3.91
N LEU A 219 -6.49 2.05 4.34
CA LEU A 219 -7.09 0.92 3.64
C LEU A 219 -8.29 1.41 2.82
N PHE A 220 -8.46 0.94 1.59
CA PHE A 220 -9.62 1.29 0.79
C PHE A 220 -10.08 0.18 -0.16
N HIS A 221 -11.38 0.21 -0.40
CA HIS A 221 -12.13 -0.70 -1.26
C HIS A 221 -11.80 -0.42 -2.73
N ASN A 222 -11.62 -1.46 -3.55
CA ASN A 222 -11.27 -1.30 -4.97
C ASN A 222 -12.27 -0.42 -5.74
N ALA A 223 -13.56 -0.62 -5.52
CA ALA A 223 -14.63 0.19 -6.12
C ALA A 223 -14.77 1.63 -5.57
N LEU A 224 -13.96 2.07 -4.60
CA LEU A 224 -14.00 3.45 -4.11
C LEU A 224 -13.41 4.38 -5.18
N TRP A 225 -14.17 5.39 -5.61
CA TRP A 225 -13.64 6.41 -6.51
C TRP A 225 -12.54 7.20 -5.81
N HIS A 226 -11.37 7.21 -6.42
CA HIS A 226 -10.20 7.86 -5.88
C HIS A 226 -9.27 8.43 -6.95
N SER A 227 -8.38 9.32 -6.52
CA SER A 227 -7.31 9.89 -7.33
C SER A 227 -6.16 10.32 -6.41
N ALA A 228 -4.95 10.40 -6.96
CA ALA A 228 -3.94 11.26 -6.36
C ALA A 228 -4.38 12.73 -6.50
N GLY A 229 -4.27 13.47 -5.40
CA GLY A 229 -4.59 14.89 -5.33
C GLY A 229 -3.58 15.75 -6.09
N PRO A 230 -3.85 17.05 -6.22
CA PRO A 230 -2.93 17.98 -6.84
C PRO A 230 -1.70 18.23 -5.96
N PHE A 231 -0.60 18.70 -6.58
CA PHE A 231 0.45 19.41 -5.88
C PHE A 231 0.22 20.92 -6.03
N SER A 232 0.06 21.61 -4.90
CA SER A 232 -0.11 23.07 -4.84
C SER A 232 1.21 23.83 -4.65
N SER A 233 2.30 23.12 -4.34
CA SER A 233 3.64 23.67 -4.16
C SER A 233 4.68 22.80 -4.85
N GLY A 234 5.64 23.43 -5.53
CA GLY A 234 6.80 22.77 -6.12
C GLY A 234 7.76 22.16 -5.09
N GLN A 235 7.64 22.54 -3.81
CA GLN A 235 8.43 21.97 -2.72
C GLN A 235 7.76 20.76 -2.05
N GLY A 236 6.55 20.40 -2.47
CA GLY A 236 5.84 19.23 -1.94
C GLY A 236 6.57 17.94 -2.29
N ARG A 237 6.48 16.95 -1.40
CA ARG A 237 7.02 15.61 -1.64
C ARG A 237 6.12 14.58 -0.96
N ARG A 238 5.78 13.50 -1.65
CA ARG A 238 5.15 12.32 -1.03
C ARG A 238 5.95 11.05 -1.28
N ALA A 239 6.10 10.25 -0.24
CA ALA A 239 6.72 8.94 -0.29
C ALA A 239 5.75 7.90 0.29
N MET A 240 5.45 6.86 -0.46
CA MET A 240 4.43 5.89 -0.09
C MET A 240 4.79 4.47 -0.56
N LEU A 241 4.31 3.47 0.19
CA LEU A 241 4.22 2.10 -0.26
C LEU A 241 2.74 1.70 -0.39
N TYR A 242 2.43 0.91 -1.39
CA TYR A 242 1.11 0.37 -1.62
C TYR A 242 1.16 -1.15 -1.70
N TYR A 243 0.20 -1.79 -1.04
CA TYR A 243 -0.03 -3.23 -1.09
C TYR A 243 -1.51 -3.45 -1.35
N ALA A 244 -1.83 -4.35 -2.26
CA ALA A 244 -3.18 -4.77 -2.54
C ALA A 244 -3.32 -6.27 -2.32
N TYR A 245 -4.46 -6.68 -1.81
CA TYR A 245 -4.82 -8.07 -1.59
C TYR A 245 -6.09 -8.42 -2.35
N GLU A 246 -6.23 -9.68 -2.75
CA GLU A 246 -7.39 -10.23 -3.42
C GLU A 246 -7.88 -11.52 -2.75
N HIS A 247 -9.05 -11.98 -3.17
CA HIS A 247 -9.56 -13.28 -2.75
C HIS A 247 -8.70 -14.43 -3.30
N PRO A 248 -8.59 -15.57 -2.58
CA PRO A 248 -7.71 -16.67 -2.96
C PRO A 248 -8.06 -17.33 -4.30
N TRP A 249 -9.32 -17.19 -4.73
CA TRP A 249 -9.85 -17.71 -5.99
C TRP A 249 -9.74 -16.72 -7.17
N MET A 250 -9.25 -15.50 -6.94
CA MET A 250 -9.10 -14.46 -7.97
C MET A 250 -7.62 -14.25 -8.28
N ILE A 251 -7.25 -14.19 -9.57
CA ILE A 251 -5.91 -13.79 -10.01
C ILE A 251 -6.08 -12.59 -10.95
N ALA A 252 -6.12 -11.38 -10.40
CA ALA A 252 -6.44 -10.18 -11.19
C ALA A 252 -5.21 -9.33 -11.55
N SER A 253 -4.01 -9.71 -11.10
CA SER A 253 -2.76 -8.98 -11.36
C SER A 253 -1.74 -9.83 -12.10
N GLN A 254 -0.96 -9.20 -12.97
CA GLN A 254 0.17 -9.86 -13.63
C GLN A 254 1.43 -9.97 -12.77
N GLU A 255 1.48 -9.29 -11.62
CA GLU A 255 2.63 -9.33 -10.70
C GLU A 255 2.98 -10.74 -10.25
N HIS A 256 1.97 -11.60 -10.15
CA HIS A 256 2.11 -13.04 -9.91
C HIS A 256 3.12 -13.74 -10.84
N TRP A 257 3.30 -13.27 -12.06
CA TRP A 257 4.29 -13.82 -13.00
C TRP A 257 5.56 -12.98 -13.11
N GLY A 258 5.69 -11.93 -12.29
CA GLY A 258 6.76 -10.93 -12.38
C GLY A 258 8.04 -11.32 -11.65
N TYR A 259 7.96 -12.13 -10.60
CA TYR A 259 9.11 -12.51 -9.79
C TYR A 259 9.80 -13.79 -10.28
N SER A 260 11.10 -13.90 -9.99
CA SER A 260 11.89 -15.07 -10.34
C SER A 260 11.49 -16.31 -9.52
N SER A 261 11.77 -17.50 -10.06
CA SER A 261 11.61 -18.76 -9.32
C SER A 261 12.40 -18.76 -8.00
N ASP A 262 13.57 -18.11 -7.97
CA ASP A 262 14.44 -18.08 -6.80
C ASP A 262 13.84 -17.26 -5.67
N PHE A 263 13.27 -16.09 -5.99
CA PHE A 263 12.51 -15.28 -5.03
C PHE A 263 11.41 -16.12 -4.39
N TYR A 264 10.61 -16.77 -5.23
CA TYR A 264 9.48 -17.56 -4.78
C TYR A 264 9.85 -18.80 -3.98
N ASN A 265 10.92 -19.49 -4.37
CA ASN A 265 11.44 -20.63 -3.63
C ASN A 265 12.09 -20.22 -2.29
N SER A 266 12.49 -18.96 -2.14
CA SER A 266 13.02 -18.42 -0.89
C SER A 266 11.94 -18.05 0.15
N LEU A 267 10.67 -17.94 -0.27
CA LEU A 267 9.58 -17.55 0.61
C LEU A 267 9.26 -18.65 1.65
N SER A 268 8.87 -18.22 2.84
CA SER A 268 8.34 -19.13 3.87
C SER A 268 7.09 -19.87 3.36
N PRO A 269 6.78 -21.07 3.88
CA PRO A 269 5.54 -21.77 3.56
C PRO A 269 4.28 -20.90 3.70
N GLU A 270 4.24 -20.01 4.68
CA GLU A 270 3.14 -19.09 4.96
C GLU A 270 3.02 -18.03 3.87
N ARG A 271 4.12 -17.36 3.51
CA ARG A 271 4.13 -16.33 2.45
C ARG A 271 3.83 -16.93 1.08
N ARG A 272 4.29 -18.16 0.80
CA ARG A 272 3.97 -18.86 -0.47
C ARG A 272 2.47 -19.06 -0.68
N LYS A 273 1.68 -19.18 0.40
CA LYS A 273 0.21 -19.31 0.29
C LYS A 273 -0.45 -18.05 -0.25
N LEU A 274 0.20 -16.89 -0.13
CA LEU A 274 -0.30 -15.61 -0.65
C LEU A 274 -0.27 -15.52 -2.19
N PHE A 275 0.32 -16.50 -2.89
CA PHE A 275 0.58 -16.46 -4.34
C PHE A 275 -0.12 -17.61 -5.10
N HIS A 276 -1.39 -17.88 -4.78
CA HIS A 276 -2.28 -18.82 -5.50
C HIS A 276 -1.80 -20.26 -5.69
N GLY A 277 -0.69 -20.68 -5.08
CA GLY A 277 -0.24 -22.07 -5.07
C GLY A 277 0.30 -22.63 -6.40
N PHE A 278 -0.09 -22.08 -7.56
CA PHE A 278 0.22 -22.57 -8.91
C PHE A 278 1.37 -21.83 -9.63
N LEU A 279 1.94 -20.77 -9.04
CA LEU A 279 3.06 -20.02 -9.62
C LEU A 279 4.42 -20.72 -9.43
N PHE A 280 4.40 -21.97 -8.99
CA PHE A 280 5.57 -22.73 -8.57
C PHE A 280 5.52 -24.14 -9.18
N ASP A 281 6.68 -24.80 -9.27
CA ASP A 281 6.81 -26.25 -9.38
C ASP A 281 7.13 -26.81 -7.97
N PRO A 282 6.16 -26.89 -7.05
CA PRO A 282 6.45 -27.26 -5.67
C PRO A 282 6.66 -28.78 -5.54
N PRO A 283 7.59 -29.24 -4.70
CA PRO A 283 7.86 -30.67 -4.51
C PRO A 283 6.74 -31.45 -3.76
N GLU A 284 5.59 -30.81 -3.48
CA GLU A 284 4.55 -31.33 -2.59
C GLU A 284 3.14 -31.02 -3.10
N GLN A 285 2.17 -31.91 -2.81
CA GLN A 285 0.77 -31.83 -3.24
C GLN A 285 0.00 -30.74 -2.49
N ARG A 286 -0.80 -29.93 -3.20
CA ARG A 286 -1.43 -28.68 -2.67
C ARG A 286 -2.95 -28.62 -2.68
N TRP A 287 -3.62 -29.77 -2.66
CA TRP A 287 -5.06 -29.83 -2.38
C TRP A 287 -5.27 -30.17 -0.90
N GLY A 288 -5.87 -29.24 -0.15
CA GLY A 288 -6.15 -29.39 1.29
C GLY A 288 -6.42 -28.05 1.96
#